data_AF-A0A6I3EUB2-F1
#
_entry.id   AF-A0A6I3EUB2-F1
#
_cell.length_a   1.000
_cell.length_b   1.000
_cell.length_c   1.000
_cell.angle_alpha   90.00
_cell.angle_beta   90.00
_cell.angle_gamma   90.00
#
_symmetry.space_group_name_H-M   'P 1'
#
loop_
_entity.id
_entity.type
_entity.pdbx_description
1 polymer ?
#
loop_
_entity_poly.entity_id
_entity_poly.type
_entity_poly.pdbx_seq_one_letter_code
_entity_poly.pdbx_strand_id
1 'polypeptide(L)'
;MPTTRSRRLRIAAALTAAAVLTSVVAYRFGADAGAPATPSAIVTITPCRLADTRVAPDNVGTRNTPIGTGENVTFNVWGTNGNCTIPTNATGIIANITIVAPTA
;
A
#
# COMPACT_ATOMS: atom_id res chain seq x y z
N MET A 1 -29.59 39.01 33.55
CA MET A 1 -29.04 37.77 34.12
C MET A 1 -29.71 36.58 33.40
N PRO A 2 -29.03 35.87 32.48
CA PRO A 2 -29.68 34.78 31.73
C PRO A 2 -30.01 33.62 32.66
N THR A 3 -31.27 33.21 32.70
CA THR A 3 -31.76 32.13 33.58
C THR A 3 -31.08 30.81 33.24
N THR A 4 -30.83 29.96 34.25
CA THR A 4 -30.10 28.68 34.15
C THR A 4 -30.61 27.77 33.02
N ARG A 5 -31.90 27.87 32.67
CA ARG A 5 -32.55 27.14 31.58
C ARG A 5 -32.06 27.57 30.18
N SER A 6 -31.83 28.88 29.98
CA SER A 6 -31.30 29.42 28.71
C SER A 6 -29.83 29.04 28.47
N ARG A 7 -29.03 28.90 29.55
CA ARG A 7 -27.65 28.43 29.48
C ARG A 7 -27.56 26.96 29.11
N ARG A 8 -28.41 26.10 29.69
CA ARG A 8 -28.47 24.67 29.38
C ARG A 8 -28.86 24.40 27.91
N LEU A 9 -29.82 25.15 27.38
CA LEU A 9 -30.25 25.00 26.00
C LEU A 9 -29.15 25.36 24.99
N ARG A 10 -28.38 26.41 25.27
CA ARG A 10 -27.23 26.82 24.44
C ARG A 10 -26.10 25.80 24.46
N ILE A 11 -25.82 25.21 25.63
CA ILE A 11 -24.81 24.17 25.78
C ILE A 11 -25.23 22.90 25.01
N ALA A 12 -26.50 22.49 25.13
CA ALA A 12 -27.01 21.33 24.39
C ALA A 12 -26.90 21.53 22.87
N ALA A 13 -27.29 22.70 22.36
CA ALA A 13 -27.19 23.03 20.93
C ALA A 13 -25.72 23.04 20.43
N ALA A 14 -24.79 23.57 21.24
CA ALA A 14 -23.36 23.57 20.89
C ALA A 14 -22.79 22.15 20.84
N LEU A 15 -23.18 21.27 21.79
CA LEU A 15 -22.73 19.87 21.81
C LEU A 15 -23.28 19.08 20.61
N THR A 16 -24.55 19.28 20.24
CA THR A 16 -25.11 18.63 19.05
C THR A 16 -24.44 19.10 17.77
N ALA A 17 -24.15 20.41 17.64
CA ALA A 17 -23.45 20.94 16.48
C ALA A 17 -22.02 20.38 16.37
N ALA A 18 -21.30 20.29 17.50
CA ALA A 18 -19.97 19.69 17.54
C ALA A 18 -20.00 18.19 17.17
N ALA A 19 -21.01 17.44 17.62
CA ALA A 19 -21.18 16.03 17.27
C ALA A 19 -21.46 15.81 15.77
N VAL A 20 -22.25 16.70 15.14
CA VAL A 20 -22.52 16.64 13.68
C VAL A 20 -21.28 17.01 12.87
N LEU A 21 -20.52 18.02 13.29
CA LEU A 21 -19.30 18.43 12.59
C LEU A 21 -18.21 17.34 12.67
N THR A 22 -18.02 16.72 13.83
CA THR A 22 -17.03 15.65 14.03
C THR A 22 -17.37 14.39 13.23
N SER A 23 -18.66 14.02 13.13
CA SER A 23 -19.09 12.87 12.33
C SER A 23 -18.93 13.09 10.81
N VAL A 24 -19.19 14.31 10.31
CA VAL A 24 -18.95 14.64 8.88
C VAL A 24 -17.45 14.64 8.55
N VAL A 25 -16.61 15.20 9.42
CA VAL A 25 -15.15 15.19 9.26
C VAL A 25 -14.62 13.76 9.26
N ALA A 26 -15.02 12.92 10.23
CA ALA A 26 -14.60 11.52 10.28
C ALA A 26 -14.99 10.73 9.01
N TYR A 27 -16.17 10.99 8.43
CA TYR A 27 -16.59 10.35 7.18
C TYR A 27 -15.76 10.81 5.96
N ARG A 28 -15.36 12.09 5.92
CA ARG A 28 -14.61 12.66 4.79
C ARG A 28 -13.12 12.33 4.82
N PHE A 29 -12.54 12.12 5.99
CA PHE A 29 -11.12 11.78 6.17
C PHE A 29 -10.88 10.28 6.44
N GLY A 30 -11.93 9.47 6.61
CA GLY A 30 -11.82 8.04 6.92
C GLY A 30 -11.96 7.09 5.73
N ALA A 31 -12.01 7.59 4.50
CA ALA A 31 -12.37 6.81 3.31
C ALA A 31 -11.32 6.89 2.18
N ASP A 32 -10.04 6.67 2.50
CA ASP A 32 -9.00 6.48 1.47
C ASP A 32 -8.86 5.01 1.01
N ALA A 33 -9.79 4.14 1.39
CA ALA A 33 -9.86 2.76 0.91
C ALA A 33 -10.84 2.62 -0.29
N GLY A 34 -10.82 3.59 -1.21
CA GLY A 34 -11.57 3.48 -2.46
C GLY A 34 -10.90 2.46 -3.38
N ALA A 35 -11.59 1.36 -3.70
CA ALA A 35 -11.17 0.50 -4.80
C ALA A 35 -11.03 1.34 -6.08
N PRO A 36 -10.06 1.05 -6.97
CA PRO A 36 -9.92 1.78 -8.21
C PRO A 36 -11.25 1.77 -8.98
N ALA A 37 -11.65 2.93 -9.52
CA ALA A 37 -12.92 3.08 -10.23
C ALA A 37 -13.05 2.14 -11.44
N THR A 38 -11.92 1.65 -11.95
CA THR A 38 -11.82 0.60 -12.96
C THR A 38 -11.16 -0.65 -12.37
N PRO A 39 -11.78 -1.84 -12.49
CA PRO A 39 -11.17 -3.08 -12.02
C PRO A 39 -9.92 -3.42 -12.83
N SER A 40 -8.92 -3.99 -12.17
CA SER A 40 -7.74 -4.56 -12.82
C SER A 40 -8.09 -5.88 -13.50
N ALA A 41 -7.47 -6.16 -14.65
CA ALA A 41 -7.52 -7.45 -15.32
C ALA A 41 -6.17 -8.16 -15.20
N ILE A 42 -6.18 -9.50 -15.16
CA ILE A 42 -4.96 -10.30 -15.19
C ILE A 42 -4.48 -10.39 -16.64
N VAL A 43 -3.26 -9.92 -16.89
CA VAL A 43 -2.57 -10.08 -18.17
C VAL A 43 -1.42 -11.07 -17.96
N THR A 44 -1.49 -12.21 -18.63
CA THR A 44 -0.44 -13.23 -18.56
C THR A 44 0.76 -12.83 -19.41
N ILE A 45 1.96 -13.04 -18.89
CA ILE A 45 3.23 -12.91 -19.61
C ILE A 45 3.98 -14.23 -19.59
N THR A 46 5.01 -14.36 -20.42
CA THR A 46 5.99 -15.46 -20.28
C THR A 46 6.63 -15.38 -18.89
N PRO A 47 6.58 -16.47 -18.08
CA PRO A 47 7.20 -16.47 -16.75
C PRO A 47 8.68 -16.11 -16.83
N CYS A 48 9.12 -15.24 -15.91
CA CYS A 48 10.45 -14.68 -15.90
C CYS A 48 10.94 -14.50 -14.46
N ARG A 49 12.24 -14.33 -14.29
CA ARG A 49 12.88 -14.05 -13.00
C ARG A 49 13.06 -12.55 -12.87
N LEU A 50 12.30 -11.91 -11.97
CA LEU A 50 12.37 -10.47 -11.73
C LEU A 50 13.64 -10.10 -10.96
N ALA A 51 13.92 -10.84 -9.89
CA ALA A 51 15.10 -10.66 -9.06
C ALA A 51 15.57 -12.01 -8.51
N ASP A 52 16.88 -12.15 -8.34
CA ASP A 52 17.49 -13.29 -7.64
C ASP A 52 18.78 -12.83 -6.96
N THR A 53 18.79 -12.86 -5.64
CA THR A 53 19.88 -12.32 -4.83
C THR A 53 21.03 -13.31 -4.60
N ARG A 54 20.93 -14.53 -5.16
CA ARG A 54 22.04 -15.49 -5.12
C ARG A 54 23.25 -14.94 -5.85
N VAL A 55 24.41 -15.49 -5.50
CA VAL A 55 25.67 -15.18 -6.17
C VAL A 55 25.66 -15.68 -7.61
N ALA A 56 26.57 -15.17 -8.44
CA ALA A 56 26.74 -15.66 -9.81
C ALA A 56 26.98 -17.18 -9.83
N PRO A 57 26.43 -17.91 -10.81
CA PRO A 57 25.77 -17.40 -12.03
C PRO A 57 24.25 -17.18 -11.90
N ASP A 58 23.65 -17.51 -10.75
CA ASP A 58 22.18 -17.48 -10.58
C ASP A 58 21.60 -16.06 -10.40
N ASN A 59 22.47 -15.07 -10.19
CA ASN A 59 22.08 -13.70 -9.91
C ASN A 59 21.25 -13.09 -11.05
N VAL A 60 20.14 -12.45 -10.70
CA VAL A 60 19.32 -11.65 -11.62
C VAL A 60 18.99 -10.31 -11.00
N GLY A 61 19.22 -9.24 -11.75
CA GLY A 61 19.01 -7.86 -11.31
C GLY A 61 20.26 -7.26 -10.67
N THR A 62 20.09 -6.26 -9.81
CA THR A 62 21.19 -5.45 -9.26
C THR A 62 21.68 -5.90 -7.89
N ARG A 63 20.91 -6.75 -7.19
CA ARG A 63 21.23 -7.23 -5.84
C ARG A 63 21.84 -8.62 -5.94
N ASN A 64 23.12 -8.77 -5.58
CA ASN A 64 23.88 -10.04 -5.66
C ASN A 64 24.47 -10.52 -4.32
N THR A 65 23.94 -10.02 -3.21
CA THR A 65 24.28 -10.54 -1.88
C THR A 65 23.00 -10.88 -1.10
N PRO A 66 23.09 -11.74 -0.07
CA PRO A 66 21.94 -12.12 0.74
C PRO A 66 21.24 -10.90 1.36
N ILE A 67 19.92 -11.04 1.58
CA ILE A 67 19.12 -10.07 2.33
C ILE A 67 19.31 -10.36 3.82
N GLY A 68 19.81 -9.37 4.57
CA GLY A 68 20.09 -9.48 6.00
C GLY A 68 18.85 -9.39 6.88
N THR A 69 19.04 -9.69 8.17
CA THR A 69 17.97 -9.64 9.18
C THR A 69 17.43 -8.23 9.33
N GLY A 70 16.12 -8.07 9.08
CA GLY A 70 15.45 -6.76 9.13
C GLY A 70 15.79 -5.82 7.96
N GLU A 71 16.53 -6.29 6.96
CA GLU A 71 16.81 -5.51 5.74
C GLU A 71 15.56 -5.49 4.84
N ASN A 72 15.22 -4.30 4.33
CA ASN A 72 14.23 -4.13 3.27
C ASN A 72 14.94 -3.84 1.95
N VAL A 73 14.58 -4.56 0.91
CA VAL A 73 15.08 -4.34 -0.45
C VAL A 73 13.90 -4.05 -1.38
N THR A 74 14.04 -3.01 -2.18
CA THR A 74 13.05 -2.60 -3.18
C THR A 74 13.56 -2.99 -4.56
N PHE A 75 12.70 -3.63 -5.35
CA PHE A 75 12.96 -3.97 -6.74
C PHE A 75 11.99 -3.22 -7.66
N ASN A 76 12.50 -2.64 -8.74
CA ASN A 76 11.65 -2.05 -9.77
C ASN A 76 10.93 -3.15 -10.53
N VAL A 77 9.61 -3.03 -10.66
CA VAL A 77 8.79 -4.04 -11.33
C VAL A 77 8.53 -3.69 -12.79
N TRP A 78 8.20 -2.43 -13.08
CA TRP A 78 7.78 -2.01 -14.42
C TRP A 78 8.92 -1.89 -15.42
N GLY A 79 8.57 -2.06 -16.69
CA GLY A 79 9.52 -2.01 -17.80
C GLY A 79 10.41 -3.24 -17.82
N THR A 80 11.63 -3.07 -18.31
CA THR A 80 12.64 -4.14 -18.33
C THR A 80 13.39 -4.15 -17.01
N ASN A 81 13.23 -5.23 -16.24
CA ASN A 81 13.95 -5.46 -14.99
C ASN A 81 14.27 -6.95 -14.82
N GLY A 82 15.50 -7.27 -14.44
CA GLY A 82 15.99 -8.65 -14.43
C GLY A 82 15.80 -9.27 -15.81
N ASN A 83 15.07 -10.39 -15.86
CA ASN A 83 14.75 -11.09 -17.10
C ASN A 83 13.29 -10.83 -17.55
N CYS A 84 12.63 -9.85 -16.95
CA CYS A 84 11.21 -9.55 -17.16
C CYS A 84 11.02 -8.25 -17.97
N THR A 85 9.99 -8.23 -18.81
CA THR A 85 9.44 -7.00 -19.43
C THR A 85 7.98 -6.88 -19.04
N ILE A 86 7.68 -6.00 -18.07
CA ILE A 86 6.35 -5.82 -17.50
C ILE A 86 5.75 -4.50 -18.01
N PRO A 87 4.48 -4.48 -18.48
CA PRO A 87 3.82 -3.24 -18.91
C PRO A 87 3.88 -2.14 -17.84
N THR A 88 4.20 -0.91 -18.25
CA THR A 88 4.39 0.23 -17.34
C THR A 88 3.09 0.74 -16.70
N ASN A 89 1.94 0.34 -17.24
CA ASN A 89 0.62 0.64 -16.72
C ASN A 89 0.04 -0.50 -15.85
N ALA A 90 0.82 -1.54 -15.55
CA ALA A 90 0.37 -2.61 -14.66
C ALA A 90 0.16 -2.06 -13.24
N THR A 91 -1.00 -2.31 -12.63
CA THR A 91 -1.30 -1.86 -11.27
C THR A 91 -0.74 -2.77 -10.19
N GLY A 92 -0.27 -3.97 -10.56
CA GLY A 92 0.35 -4.96 -9.68
C GLY A 92 0.84 -6.17 -10.46
N ILE A 93 1.47 -7.11 -9.76
CA ILE A 93 1.95 -8.38 -10.34
C ILE A 93 1.53 -9.56 -9.48
N ILE A 94 1.47 -10.73 -10.12
CA ILE A 94 1.38 -12.02 -9.45
C ILE A 94 2.77 -12.64 -9.54
N ALA A 95 3.38 -12.94 -8.39
CA ALA A 95 4.73 -13.44 -8.32
C ALA A 95 4.86 -14.60 -7.33
N ASN A 96 5.77 -15.52 -7.64
CA ASN A 96 6.23 -16.53 -6.71
C ASN A 96 7.54 -16.06 -6.08
N ILE A 97 7.62 -16.15 -4.75
CA ILE A 97 8.81 -15.81 -3.99
C ILE A 97 9.32 -17.07 -3.32
N THR A 98 10.62 -17.30 -3.37
CA THR A 98 11.27 -18.43 -2.71
C THR A 98 12.48 -17.93 -1.96
N ILE A 99 12.56 -18.30 -0.68
CA ILE A 99 13.72 -18.05 0.16
C ILE A 99 14.60 -19.30 0.09
N VAL A 100 15.87 -19.09 -0.24
CA VAL A 100 16.87 -20.16 -0.34
C VAL A 100 18.01 -19.86 0.63
N ALA A 101 18.51 -20.90 1.30
CA ALA A 101 19.60 -20.80 2.28
C ALA A 101 19.42 -19.69 3.36
N PRO A 102 18.30 -19.64 4.10
CA PRO A 102 18.10 -18.66 5.16
C PRO A 102 19.07 -18.89 6.33
N THR A 103 19.61 -17.81 6.92
CA THR A 103 20.63 -17.88 7.98
C THR A 103 20.23 -17.34 9.35
N ALA A 104 19.02 -16.78 9.49
CA ALA A 104 18.39 -16.27 10.73
C ALA A 104 19.33 -15.56 11.74
#